data_AF-A0A5B2XT60-F1
#
_entry.id   AF-A0A5B2XT60-F1
#
_cell.length_a   1.000
_cell.length_b   1.000
_cell.length_c   1.000
_cell.angle_alpha   90.00
_cell.angle_beta   90.00
_cell.angle_gamma   90.00
#
_symmetry.space_group_name_H-M   'P 1'
#
loop_
_entity.id
_entity.type
_entity.pdbx_description
1 polymer ?
#
loop_
_entity_poly.entity_id
_entity_poly.type
_entity_poly.pdbx_seq_one_letter_code
_entity_poly.pdbx_strand_id
1 'polypeptide(L)'
;METPLADDQAQPPAEQQNWMMFIDPAWDPARDGTPPPEAVLGGWLLDQDGAPGLFHPNAEYRPLHPDSPTDPIDASLRQVLAGQQSADLLLTALRGSYLEIALGEDDRPIVTPAPDLVHCVLVVTAAVHKDKVIPDRWRQVGLAELVALLPEGVDVLINPGAPASMRLLASVLREAVAAP
;
A
#
# COMPACT_ATOMS: atom_id res chain seq x y z
N MET A 1 10.07 17.72 55.38
CA MET A 1 9.13 16.73 54.84
C MET A 1 8.18 17.51 53.94
N GLU A 2 8.51 17.70 52.66
CA GLU A 2 8.24 16.74 51.55
C GLU A 2 6.71 16.58 51.38
N THR A 3 6.02 16.90 50.29
CA THR A 3 6.32 16.88 48.84
C THR A 3 5.19 17.65 48.09
N PRO A 4 5.39 18.18 46.86
CA PRO A 4 4.38 18.93 46.10
C PRO A 4 3.45 17.99 45.30
N LEU A 5 2.21 18.41 45.01
CA LEU A 5 1.31 17.67 44.12
C LEU A 5 1.07 18.46 42.83
N ALA A 6 1.79 17.98 41.82
CA ALA A 6 1.62 18.04 40.37
C ALA A 6 0.52 18.92 39.76
N ASP A 7 0.96 19.74 38.80
CA ASP A 7 0.14 20.23 37.69
C ASP A 7 -0.58 19.07 37.00
N ASP A 8 -1.91 19.08 37.09
CA ASP A 8 -2.81 18.27 36.27
C ASP A 8 -2.85 18.88 34.86
N GLN A 9 -1.78 18.66 34.08
CA GLN A 9 -1.81 18.88 32.64
C GLN A 9 -2.69 17.78 32.04
N ALA A 10 -4.00 18.00 32.01
CA ALA A 10 -4.92 17.15 31.27
C ALA A 10 -4.44 17.08 29.81
N GLN A 11 -3.89 15.92 29.43
CA GLN A 11 -3.58 15.60 28.05
C GLN A 11 -4.87 15.82 27.23
N PRO A 12 -4.86 16.63 26.16
CA PRO A 12 -6.04 16.77 25.33
C PRO A 12 -6.46 15.36 24.85
N PRO A 13 -7.77 15.05 24.83
CA PRO A 13 -8.23 13.75 24.34
C PRO A 13 -7.65 13.55 22.95
N ALA A 14 -7.02 12.38 22.72
CA ALA A 14 -6.55 12.00 21.41
C ALA A 14 -7.73 12.17 20.43
N GLU A 15 -7.57 13.02 19.43
CA GLU A 15 -8.60 13.23 18.42
C GLU A 15 -9.03 11.85 17.91
N GLN A 16 -10.33 11.53 18.05
CA GLN A 16 -10.87 10.25 17.65
C GLN A 16 -10.79 10.18 16.12
N GLN A 17 -9.68 9.64 15.61
CA GLN A 17 -9.46 9.49 14.18
C GLN A 17 -10.52 8.54 13.63
N ASN A 18 -11.26 9.01 12.63
CA ASN A 18 -12.35 8.25 12.04
C ASN A 18 -11.80 7.41 10.87
N TRP A 19 -11.83 6.09 11.02
CA TRP A 19 -11.28 5.16 10.03
C TRP A 19 -12.39 4.38 9.33
N MET A 20 -12.31 4.30 8.00
CA MET A 20 -13.04 3.31 7.22
C MET A 20 -12.13 2.12 6.96
N MET A 21 -12.47 0.94 7.49
CA MET A 21 -11.65 -0.27 7.37
C MET A 21 -12.16 -1.18 6.25
N PHE A 22 -11.25 -1.83 5.55
CA PHE A 22 -11.55 -2.89 4.60
C PHE A 22 -11.14 -4.25 5.18
N ILE A 23 -12.14 -5.11 5.40
CA ILE A 23 -11.98 -6.46 5.96
C ILE A 23 -11.82 -7.48 4.82
N ASP A 24 -11.08 -8.56 5.05
CA ASP A 24 -10.95 -9.67 4.09
C ASP A 24 -12.35 -10.18 3.71
N PRO A 25 -12.71 -10.20 2.42
CA PRO A 25 -13.99 -10.74 1.97
C PRO A 25 -14.22 -12.20 2.39
N ALA A 26 -13.17 -12.94 2.73
CA ALA A 26 -13.27 -14.30 3.27
C ALA A 26 -13.64 -14.34 4.77
N TRP A 27 -13.61 -13.22 5.49
CA TRP A 27 -14.06 -13.13 6.88
C TRP A 27 -15.58 -13.14 6.95
N ASP A 28 -16.16 -14.03 7.76
CA ASP A 28 -17.61 -14.09 7.99
C ASP A 28 -17.93 -13.52 9.38
N PRO A 29 -18.48 -12.30 9.49
CA PRO A 29 -18.79 -11.70 10.78
C PRO A 29 -19.83 -12.50 11.60
N ALA A 30 -20.71 -13.25 10.94
CA ALA A 30 -21.74 -14.03 11.64
C ALA A 30 -21.16 -15.30 12.28
N ARG A 31 -20.10 -15.86 11.68
CA ARG A 31 -19.42 -17.06 12.15
C ARG A 31 -18.21 -16.75 13.04
N ASP A 32 -17.41 -15.77 12.63
CA ASP A 32 -16.09 -15.48 13.17
C ASP A 32 -16.09 -14.26 14.12
N GLY A 33 -17.18 -13.48 14.11
CA GLY A 33 -17.38 -12.34 15.01
C GLY A 33 -16.65 -11.08 14.55
N THR A 34 -16.19 -10.28 15.52
CA THR A 34 -15.46 -9.04 15.25
C THR A 34 -14.10 -9.37 14.61
N PRO A 35 -13.76 -8.77 13.45
CA PRO A 35 -12.49 -9.06 12.78
C PRO A 35 -11.31 -8.62 13.64
N PRO A 36 -10.32 -9.50 13.89
CA PRO A 36 -9.07 -9.10 14.50
C PRO A 36 -8.22 -8.32 13.47
N PRO A 37 -7.14 -7.63 13.89
CA PRO A 37 -6.27 -6.87 12.99
C PRO A 37 -5.78 -7.70 11.79
N GLU A 38 -5.49 -8.97 11.97
CA GLU A 38 -5.00 -9.87 10.93
C GLU A 38 -6.01 -10.14 9.81
N ALA A 39 -7.30 -9.89 10.05
CA ALA A 39 -8.36 -10.02 9.04
C ALA A 39 -8.70 -8.69 8.35
N VAL A 40 -8.04 -7.59 8.72
CA VAL A 40 -8.26 -6.26 8.13
C VAL A 40 -7.16 -5.99 7.11
N LEU A 41 -7.52 -5.82 5.83
CA LEU A 41 -6.56 -5.50 4.74
C LEU A 41 -5.88 -4.14 4.97
N GLY A 42 -6.64 -3.18 5.50
CA GLY A 42 -6.21 -1.81 5.65
C GLY A 42 -7.41 -0.87 5.78
N GLY A 43 -7.19 0.41 5.55
CA GLY A 43 -8.27 1.37 5.61
C GLY A 43 -7.90 2.78 5.18
N TRP A 44 -8.90 3.64 5.21
CA TRP A 44 -8.78 5.06 4.90
C TRP A 44 -9.01 5.85 6.17
N LEU A 45 -8.09 6.78 6.46
CA LEU A 45 -8.38 7.84 7.40
C LEU A 45 -9.36 8.80 6.74
N LEU A 46 -10.46 9.07 7.43
CA LEU A 46 -11.48 10.01 6.97
C LEU A 46 -11.14 11.41 7.48
N ASP A 47 -11.30 12.41 6.63
CA ASP A 47 -11.18 13.81 7.03
C ASP A 47 -12.41 14.29 7.83
N GLN A 48 -12.42 15.58 8.17
CA GLN A 48 -13.52 16.20 8.93
C GLN A 48 -14.86 16.17 8.21
N ASP A 49 -14.86 16.10 6.89
CA ASP A 49 -16.06 15.99 6.05
C ASP A 49 -16.45 14.52 5.78
N GLY A 50 -15.67 13.57 6.31
CA GLY A 50 -15.87 12.14 6.12
C GLY A 50 -15.33 11.61 4.79
N ALA A 51 -14.55 12.40 4.06
CA ALA A 51 -13.96 11.97 2.80
C ALA A 51 -12.71 11.11 3.06
N PRO A 52 -12.52 9.99 2.32
CA PRO A 52 -11.36 9.13 2.50
C PRO A 52 -10.10 9.74 1.90
N GLY A 53 -8.99 9.65 2.65
CA GLY A 53 -7.65 9.91 2.15
C GLY A 53 -7.10 8.78 1.26
N LEU A 54 -5.80 8.51 1.34
CA LEU A 54 -5.20 7.34 0.70
C LEU A 54 -5.47 6.07 1.51
N PHE A 55 -5.56 4.93 0.83
CA PHE A 55 -5.60 3.62 1.48
C PHE A 55 -4.28 3.33 2.17
N HIS A 56 -4.34 3.00 3.45
CA HIS A 56 -3.22 2.54 4.24
C HIS A 56 -3.29 1.00 4.36
N PRO A 57 -2.33 0.26 3.76
CA PRO A 57 -2.26 -1.18 3.96
C PRO A 57 -1.92 -1.50 5.42
N ASN A 58 -2.60 -2.51 5.97
CA ASN A 58 -2.34 -2.99 7.33
C ASN A 58 -1.16 -3.98 7.32
N ALA A 59 -0.09 -3.68 8.08
CA ALA A 59 1.08 -4.56 8.19
C ALA A 59 0.78 -5.89 8.92
N GLU A 60 -0.27 -5.91 9.74
CA GLU A 60 -0.69 -7.10 10.49
C GLU A 60 -1.59 -8.01 9.66
N TYR A 61 -2.08 -7.57 8.50
CA TYR A 61 -2.94 -8.38 7.65
C TYR A 61 -2.28 -9.72 7.29
N ARG A 62 -3.03 -10.81 7.43
CA ARG A 62 -2.63 -12.16 7.05
C ARG A 62 -3.73 -12.75 6.16
N PRO A 63 -3.51 -12.85 4.83
CA PRO A 63 -4.50 -13.40 3.92
C PRO A 63 -4.95 -14.81 4.35
N LEU A 64 -6.27 -15.02 4.42
CA LEU A 64 -6.85 -16.33 4.78
C LEU A 64 -6.56 -17.41 3.72
N HIS A 65 -6.46 -17.00 2.45
CA HIS A 65 -6.17 -17.87 1.33
C HIS A 65 -5.06 -17.29 0.44
N PRO A 66 -4.29 -18.13 -0.28
CA PRO A 66 -3.28 -17.64 -1.25
C PRO A 66 -3.87 -16.71 -2.33
N ASP A 67 -5.16 -16.91 -2.64
CA ASP A 67 -5.88 -16.14 -3.65
C ASP A 67 -6.58 -14.89 -3.10
N SER A 68 -6.62 -14.72 -1.77
CA SER A 68 -7.16 -13.50 -1.17
C SER A 68 -6.34 -12.29 -1.64
N PRO A 69 -7.00 -11.20 -2.09
CA PRO A 69 -6.29 -9.98 -2.40
C PRO A 69 -5.63 -9.42 -1.14
N THR A 70 -4.49 -8.79 -1.36
CA THR A 70 -3.68 -8.22 -0.27
C THR A 70 -3.97 -6.76 0.03
N ASP A 71 -4.48 -6.06 -0.97
CA ASP A 71 -4.89 -4.65 -0.95
C ASP A 71 -5.69 -4.35 -2.25
N PRO A 72 -6.26 -3.14 -2.41
CA PRO A 72 -7.01 -2.77 -3.61
C PRO A 72 -6.20 -2.79 -4.92
N ILE A 73 -4.88 -2.56 -4.86
CA ILE A 73 -4.01 -2.62 -6.03
C ILE A 73 -3.81 -4.09 -6.44
N ASP A 74 -3.50 -4.99 -5.50
CA ASP A 74 -3.37 -6.42 -5.77
C ASP A 74 -4.69 -7.03 -6.30
N ALA A 75 -5.83 -6.63 -5.75
CA ALA A 75 -7.14 -7.02 -6.26
C ALA A 75 -7.34 -6.59 -7.73
N SER A 76 -7.04 -5.33 -8.05
CA SER A 76 -7.14 -4.79 -9.40
C SER A 76 -6.15 -5.47 -10.35
N LEU A 77 -4.93 -5.74 -9.88
CA LEU A 77 -3.87 -6.37 -10.66
C LEU A 77 -4.23 -7.80 -11.07
N ARG A 78 -4.77 -8.60 -10.14
CA ARG A 78 -5.30 -9.94 -10.43
C ARG A 78 -6.38 -9.91 -11.50
N GLN A 79 -7.29 -8.93 -11.44
CA GLN A 79 -8.37 -8.76 -12.43
C GLN A 79 -7.84 -8.37 -13.82
N VAL A 80 -6.86 -7.48 -13.90
CA VAL A 80 -6.20 -7.11 -15.17
C VAL A 80 -5.47 -8.30 -15.76
N LEU A 81 -4.68 -9.03 -14.96
CA LEU A 81 -3.95 -10.22 -15.41
C LEU A 81 -4.89 -11.34 -15.88
N ALA A 82 -6.08 -11.45 -15.28
CA ALA A 82 -7.12 -12.38 -15.71
C ALA A 82 -7.90 -11.90 -16.96
N GLY A 83 -7.61 -10.71 -17.48
CA GLY A 83 -8.32 -10.11 -18.62
C GLY A 83 -9.76 -9.69 -18.29
N GLN A 84 -10.11 -9.56 -17.01
CA GLN A 84 -11.47 -9.27 -16.56
C GLN A 84 -11.73 -7.77 -16.43
N GLN A 85 -10.70 -6.94 -16.28
CA GLN A 85 -10.79 -5.49 -16.14
C GLN A 85 -9.70 -4.76 -16.93
N SER A 86 -9.93 -3.48 -17.24
CA SER A 86 -8.92 -2.62 -17.87
C SER A 86 -7.88 -2.14 -16.85
N ALA A 87 -6.73 -1.69 -17.34
CA ALA A 87 -5.68 -1.10 -16.51
C ALA A 87 -6.10 0.22 -15.83
N ASP A 88 -7.21 0.85 -16.23
CA ASP A 88 -7.67 2.12 -15.66
C ASP A 88 -8.07 1.98 -14.19
N LEU A 89 -8.65 0.84 -13.81
CA LEU A 89 -8.97 0.54 -12.42
C LEU A 89 -7.70 0.35 -11.59
N LEU A 90 -6.67 -0.27 -12.16
CA LEU A 90 -5.36 -0.39 -11.51
C LEU A 90 -4.73 0.99 -11.26
N LEU A 91 -4.75 1.88 -12.26
CA LEU A 91 -4.24 3.25 -12.10
C LEU A 91 -5.04 4.06 -11.07
N THR A 92 -6.34 3.83 -10.98
CA THR A 92 -7.20 4.44 -9.96
C THR A 92 -6.84 3.94 -8.56
N ALA A 93 -6.66 2.63 -8.39
CA ALA A 93 -6.22 2.05 -7.12
C ALA A 93 -4.83 2.57 -6.70
N LEU A 94 -3.90 2.71 -7.65
CA LEU A 94 -2.57 3.27 -7.42
C LEU A 94 -2.62 4.73 -6.95
N ARG A 95 -3.47 5.57 -7.54
CA ARG A 95 -3.67 6.96 -7.09
C ARG A 95 -4.26 7.04 -5.69
N GLY A 96 -5.14 6.10 -5.35
CA GLY A 96 -5.90 6.09 -4.09
C GLY A 96 -5.23 5.32 -2.95
N SER A 97 -3.97 4.90 -3.08
CA SER A 97 -3.30 4.06 -2.07
C SER A 97 -1.88 4.53 -1.78
N TYR A 98 -1.44 4.31 -0.54
CA TYR A 98 -0.03 4.27 -0.22
C TYR A 98 0.60 2.98 -0.75
N LEU A 99 1.85 3.09 -1.16
CA LEU A 99 2.71 2.01 -1.62
C LEU A 99 4.10 2.16 -1.00
N GLU A 100 4.93 1.13 -1.08
CA GLU A 100 6.25 1.15 -0.48
C GLU A 100 7.34 0.85 -1.52
N ILE A 101 8.35 1.73 -1.56
CA ILE A 101 9.52 1.60 -2.43
C ILE A 101 10.67 0.95 -1.65
N ALA A 102 11.34 -0.01 -2.25
CA ALA A 102 12.59 -0.58 -1.74
C ALA A 102 13.74 0.42 -1.88
N LEU A 103 14.46 0.71 -0.80
CA LEU A 103 15.58 1.64 -0.78
C LEU A 103 16.91 0.93 -0.50
N GLY A 104 17.97 1.44 -1.13
CA GLY A 104 19.35 1.05 -0.88
C GLY A 104 19.92 1.70 0.38
N GLU A 105 21.20 1.45 0.64
CA GLU A 105 21.90 2.06 1.79
C GLU A 105 21.98 3.59 1.70
N ASP A 106 21.96 4.14 0.49
CA ASP A 106 22.06 5.57 0.16
C ASP A 106 20.70 6.29 0.08
N ASP A 107 19.64 5.66 0.58
CA ASP A 107 18.25 6.16 0.50
C ASP A 107 17.74 6.36 -0.93
N ARG A 108 18.36 5.72 -1.92
CA ARG A 108 17.88 5.73 -3.31
C ARG A 108 17.04 4.49 -3.62
N PRO A 109 16.06 4.61 -4.54
CA PRO A 109 15.31 3.45 -5.00
C PRO A 109 16.23 2.36 -5.56
N ILE A 110 16.00 1.12 -5.12
CA ILE A 110 16.69 -0.04 -5.68
C ILE A 110 16.16 -0.29 -7.08
N VAL A 111 17.09 -0.41 -8.04
CA VAL A 111 16.80 -0.71 -9.42
C VAL A 111 17.37 -2.08 -9.76
N THR A 112 16.51 -3.00 -10.22
CA THR A 112 16.93 -4.34 -10.64
C THR A 112 16.26 -4.71 -11.97
N PRO A 113 16.86 -5.60 -12.77
CA PRO A 113 16.18 -6.12 -13.95
C PRO A 113 14.93 -6.92 -13.54
N ALA A 114 13.81 -6.63 -14.20
CA ALA A 114 12.63 -7.50 -14.22
C ALA A 114 12.92 -8.77 -15.06
N PRO A 115 12.03 -9.78 -15.08
CA PRO A 115 12.25 -11.01 -15.85
C PRO A 115 12.49 -10.80 -17.36
N ASP A 116 12.01 -9.68 -17.91
CA ASP A 116 12.22 -9.26 -19.29
C ASP A 116 13.48 -8.39 -19.49
N LEU A 117 14.33 -8.30 -18.46
CA LEU A 117 15.58 -7.56 -18.42
C LEU A 117 15.44 -6.03 -18.42
N VAL A 118 14.22 -5.50 -18.35
CA VAL A 118 14.00 -4.05 -18.19
C VAL A 118 14.27 -3.65 -16.74
N HIS A 119 15.04 -2.58 -16.54
CA HIS A 119 15.36 -2.08 -15.22
C HIS A 119 14.13 -1.43 -14.58
N CYS A 120 13.81 -1.87 -13.37
CA CYS A 120 12.64 -1.42 -12.63
C CYS A 120 12.99 -1.04 -11.19
N VAL A 121 12.34 0.00 -10.69
CA VAL A 121 12.21 0.25 -9.25
C VAL A 121 11.26 -0.78 -8.66
N LEU A 122 11.64 -1.35 -7.52
CA LEU A 122 10.83 -2.36 -6.82
C LEU A 122 9.84 -1.69 -5.87
N VAL A 123 8.56 -2.04 -6.05
CA VAL A 123 7.45 -1.49 -5.27
C VAL A 123 6.58 -2.61 -4.74
N VAL A 124 6.20 -2.53 -3.47
CA VAL A 124 5.21 -3.40 -2.85
C VAL A 124 3.99 -2.60 -2.40
N THR A 125 2.84 -3.27 -2.40
CA THR A 125 1.53 -2.66 -2.10
C THR A 125 0.95 -3.11 -0.75
N ALA A 126 1.51 -4.18 -0.18
CA ALA A 126 1.21 -4.69 1.15
C ALA A 126 2.45 -5.30 1.80
N ALA A 127 2.48 -5.34 3.14
CA ALA A 127 3.62 -5.82 3.91
C ALA A 127 4.00 -7.28 3.59
N VAL A 128 3.02 -8.14 3.31
CA VAL A 128 3.23 -9.56 2.96
C VAL A 128 4.04 -9.77 1.67
N HIS A 129 4.22 -8.73 0.84
CA HIS A 129 5.05 -8.80 -0.37
C HIS A 129 6.52 -8.48 -0.08
N LYS A 130 6.84 -7.87 1.06
CA LYS A 130 8.23 -7.51 1.43
C LYS A 130 9.13 -8.73 1.60
N ASP A 131 8.59 -9.80 2.18
CA ASP A 131 9.34 -11.06 2.43
C ASP A 131 9.87 -11.73 1.14
N LYS A 132 9.41 -11.27 -0.03
CA LYS A 132 9.81 -11.79 -1.36
C LYS A 132 10.94 -10.98 -1.98
N VAL A 133 11.36 -9.89 -1.35
CA VAL A 133 12.37 -8.96 -1.86
C VAL A 133 13.49 -8.83 -0.84
N ILE A 134 14.73 -8.82 -1.31
CA ILE A 134 15.94 -8.87 -0.45
C ILE A 134 16.19 -7.61 0.41
N PRO A 135 15.86 -6.36 0.01
CA PRO A 135 16.17 -5.20 0.83
C PRO A 135 15.17 -4.99 1.96
N ASP A 136 15.68 -4.63 3.13
CA ASP A 136 14.89 -4.44 4.36
C ASP A 136 14.39 -3.00 4.55
N ARG A 137 14.89 -2.03 3.77
CA ARG A 137 14.52 -0.61 3.88
C ARG A 137 13.38 -0.28 2.92
N TRP A 138 12.27 0.17 3.49
CA TRP A 138 11.05 0.52 2.75
C TRP A 138 10.65 1.94 3.09
N ARG A 139 10.22 2.69 2.07
CA ARG A 139 9.63 4.01 2.23
C ARG A 139 8.22 4.02 1.69
N GLN A 140 7.28 4.38 2.55
CA GLN A 140 5.89 4.60 2.16
C GLN A 140 5.76 5.92 1.39
N VAL A 141 5.09 5.88 0.24
CA VAL A 141 4.87 7.02 -0.66
C VAL A 141 3.50 6.94 -1.33
N GLY A 142 3.01 8.05 -1.85
CA GLY A 142 1.90 8.06 -2.82
C GLY A 142 2.41 7.97 -4.28
N LEU A 143 1.49 7.83 -5.25
CA LEU A 143 1.86 7.69 -6.67
C LEU A 143 2.69 8.87 -7.22
N ALA A 144 2.33 10.11 -6.86
CA ALA A 144 3.05 11.30 -7.33
C ALA A 144 4.50 11.34 -6.82
N GLU A 145 4.72 10.97 -5.56
CA GLU A 145 6.05 10.89 -4.97
C GLU A 145 6.86 9.73 -5.54
N LEU A 146 6.24 8.56 -5.79
CA LEU A 146 6.88 7.47 -6.52
C LEU A 146 7.43 7.95 -7.86
N VAL A 147 6.59 8.61 -8.67
CA VAL A 147 6.99 9.12 -9.99
C VAL A 147 8.14 10.13 -9.89
N ALA A 148 8.14 10.99 -8.87
CA ALA A 148 9.21 11.97 -8.65
C ALA A 148 10.55 11.32 -8.26
N LEU A 149 10.52 10.12 -7.65
CA LEU A 149 11.70 9.37 -7.25
C LEU A 149 12.24 8.44 -8.35
N LEU A 150 11.50 8.23 -9.45
CA LEU A 150 11.92 7.32 -10.52
C LEU A 150 13.16 7.86 -11.26
N PRO A 151 14.24 7.06 -11.38
CA PRO A 151 15.33 7.37 -12.29
C PRO A 151 14.84 7.47 -13.75
N GLU A 152 15.58 8.21 -14.57
CA GLU A 152 15.28 8.34 -15.98
C GLU A 152 15.36 6.98 -16.70
N GLY A 153 14.36 6.66 -17.52
CA GLY A 153 14.31 5.42 -18.30
C GLY A 153 14.03 4.14 -17.48
N VAL A 154 13.71 4.26 -16.18
CA VAL A 154 13.43 3.12 -15.29
C VAL A 154 11.93 3.00 -15.02
N ASP A 155 11.41 1.79 -15.21
CA ASP A 155 10.01 1.43 -14.97
C ASP A 155 9.76 1.04 -13.50
N VAL A 156 8.54 0.61 -13.17
CA VAL A 156 8.19 0.10 -11.84
C VAL A 156 7.79 -1.37 -11.95
N LEU A 157 8.31 -2.21 -11.06
CA LEU A 157 7.85 -3.58 -10.88
C LEU A 157 7.02 -3.67 -9.59
N ILE A 158 5.71 -3.85 -9.75
CA ILE A 158 4.76 -4.01 -8.65
C ILE A 158 4.78 -5.45 -8.14
N ASN A 159 4.79 -5.60 -6.81
CA ASN A 159 4.76 -6.85 -6.06
C ASN A 159 5.70 -7.93 -6.64
N PRO A 160 7.03 -7.69 -6.70
CA PRO A 160 7.97 -8.64 -7.26
C PRO A 160 7.84 -10.03 -6.62
N GLY A 161 7.70 -11.08 -7.43
CA GLY A 161 7.60 -12.46 -6.97
C GLY A 161 6.24 -12.86 -6.38
N ALA A 162 5.26 -11.95 -6.33
CA ALA A 162 3.89 -12.29 -5.93
C ALA A 162 3.10 -12.97 -7.08
N PRO A 163 2.01 -13.70 -6.77
CA PRO A 163 1.13 -14.28 -7.79
C PRO A 163 0.60 -13.26 -8.81
N ALA A 164 0.32 -12.04 -8.35
CA ALA A 164 0.06 -10.89 -9.21
C ALA A 164 1.23 -9.92 -9.12
N SER A 165 2.04 -9.90 -10.17
CA SER A 165 3.18 -8.99 -10.35
C SER A 165 3.12 -8.42 -11.76
N MET A 166 3.41 -7.14 -11.90
CA MET A 166 3.34 -6.46 -13.19
C MET A 166 4.37 -5.33 -13.27
N ARG A 167 5.01 -5.23 -14.44
CA ARG A 167 5.82 -4.07 -14.81
C ARG A 167 4.90 -2.98 -15.35
N LEU A 168 5.00 -1.79 -14.78
CA LEU A 168 4.29 -0.59 -15.21
C LEU A 168 5.28 0.41 -15.81
N LEU A 169 4.95 0.89 -17.01
CA LEU A 169 5.77 1.86 -17.71
C LEU A 169 5.79 3.19 -16.96
N ALA A 170 6.97 3.77 -16.81
CA ALA A 170 7.10 5.07 -16.14
C ALA A 170 6.34 6.19 -16.87
N SER A 171 6.17 6.10 -18.19
CA SER A 171 5.33 7.03 -18.97
C SER A 171 3.87 6.98 -18.54
N VAL A 172 3.31 5.77 -18.41
CA VAL A 172 1.91 5.57 -17.98
C VAL A 172 1.69 6.08 -16.57
N LEU A 173 2.64 5.87 -15.65
CA LEU A 173 2.54 6.40 -14.29
C LEU A 173 2.57 7.94 -14.26
N ARG A 174 3.42 8.56 -15.09
CA ARG A 174 3.46 10.04 -15.22
C ARG A 174 2.15 10.59 -15.77
N GLU A 175 1.58 9.95 -16.79
CA GLU A 175 0.26 10.31 -17.33
C GLU A 175 -0.84 10.16 -16.27
N ALA A 176 -0.80 9.08 -15.47
CA ALA A 176 -1.78 8.85 -14.42
C ALA A 176 -1.73 9.90 -13.30
N VAL A 177 -0.55 10.47 -13.00
CA VAL A 177 -0.39 11.59 -12.05
C VAL A 177 -0.86 12.92 -12.63
N ALA A 178 -0.74 13.11 -13.95
CA ALA A 178 -1.18 14.33 -14.63
C ALA A 178 -2.69 14.33 -14.93
N ALA A 179 -3.34 13.17 -14.93
CA ALA A 179 -4.77 13.03 -15.11
C ALA A 179 -5.55 13.63 -13.91
N PRO A 180 -6.61 14.40 -14.15
CA PRO A 180 -7.41 15.05 -13.11
C PRO A 180 -8.22 14.07 -12.25
#